data_AF-Q1N9E0-F1
#
_entry.id   AF-Q1N9E0-F1
#
_cell.length_a   1.000
_cell.length_b   1.000
_cell.length_c   1.000
_cell.angle_alpha   90.00
_cell.angle_beta   90.00
_cell.angle_gamma   90.00
#
_symmetry.space_group_name_H-M   'P 1'
#
loop_
_entity.id
_entity.type
_entity.pdbx_description
1 polymer ?
#
loop_
_entity_poly.entity_id
_entity_poly.type
_entity_poly.pdbx_seq_one_letter_code
_entity_poly.pdbx_strand_id
1 'polypeptide(L)'
;MSWINRVRNALPFTKKETTAETLWHKCPSCGEMVFIKEWEENLSVCPRCDHHGRIGPNERFAQILDAGFILLPTPHVSEDPLKFRDSKRYPDRSRPRA
;
A
#
# COMPACT_ATOMS: atom_id res chain seq x y z
N MET A 1 16.95 -13.01 -46.62
CA MET A 1 17.21 -12.46 -45.27
C MET A 1 16.19 -11.37 -44.97
N SER A 2 15.25 -11.63 -44.08
CA SER A 2 14.11 -10.72 -43.82
C SER A 2 14.56 -9.47 -43.05
N TRP A 3 14.18 -8.30 -43.58
CA TRP A 3 14.28 -6.99 -42.93
C TRP A 3 13.80 -7.03 -41.46
N ILE A 4 12.76 -7.83 -41.17
CA ILE A 4 12.10 -7.87 -39.87
C ILE A 4 13.01 -8.40 -38.76
N ASN A 5 13.94 -9.29 -39.11
CA ASN A 5 14.91 -9.84 -38.16
C ASN A 5 16.01 -8.83 -37.81
N ARG A 6 16.29 -7.88 -38.71
CA ARG A 6 17.30 -6.84 -38.50
C ARG A 6 16.79 -5.78 -37.50
N VAL A 7 15.51 -5.42 -37.59
CA VAL A 7 14.88 -4.44 -36.68
C VAL A 7 14.71 -5.01 -35.27
N ARG A 8 14.31 -6.28 -35.15
CA ARG A 8 14.10 -6.93 -33.84
C ARG A 8 15.39 -7.03 -33.01
N ASN A 9 16.53 -7.22 -33.67
CA ASN A 9 17.84 -7.31 -33.02
C ASN A 9 18.50 -5.95 -32.76
N ALA A 10 17.96 -4.86 -33.34
CA ALA A 10 18.49 -3.50 -33.18
C ALA A 10 17.77 -2.68 -32.11
N LEU A 11 16.64 -3.18 -31.58
CA LEU A 11 15.93 -2.55 -30.47
C LEU A 11 16.65 -2.92 -29.16
N PRO A 12 17.29 -1.97 -28.45
CA PRO A 12 17.75 -2.24 -27.11
C PRO A 12 16.53 -2.63 -26.26
N PHE A 13 16.67 -3.69 -25.46
CA PHE A 13 15.76 -3.96 -24.34
C PHE A 13 15.92 -2.82 -23.32
N THR A 14 15.37 -1.66 -23.65
CA THR A 14 15.22 -0.59 -22.68
C THR A 14 14.27 -1.14 -21.64
N LYS A 15 14.76 -1.22 -20.41
CA LYS A 15 13.92 -1.47 -19.25
C LYS A 15 12.83 -0.41 -19.33
N LYS A 16 11.56 -0.81 -19.52
CA LYS A 16 10.45 0.15 -19.37
C LYS A 16 10.69 0.82 -18.04
N GLU A 17 10.97 2.11 -18.05
CA GLU A 17 10.93 2.86 -16.81
C GLU A 17 9.57 2.58 -16.20
N THR A 18 9.57 2.10 -14.97
CA THR A 18 8.36 1.79 -14.22
C THR A 18 7.73 3.09 -13.73
N THR A 19 7.62 4.08 -14.61
CA THR A 19 6.93 5.33 -14.35
C THR A 19 5.46 5.13 -14.67
N ALA A 20 4.80 4.44 -13.76
CA ALA A 20 3.37 4.60 -13.56
C ALA A 20 3.15 4.49 -12.05
N GLU A 21 3.69 5.46 -11.30
CA GLU A 21 3.02 5.87 -10.08
C GLU A 21 1.59 6.16 -10.51
N THR A 22 0.64 5.32 -10.05
CA THR A 22 -0.77 5.46 -10.40
C THR A 22 -1.20 6.85 -9.98
N LEU A 23 -1.38 7.79 -10.91
CA LEU A 23 -1.71 9.19 -10.59
C LEU A 23 -3.06 9.35 -9.87
N TRP A 24 -3.85 8.28 -9.82
CA TRP A 24 -5.22 8.28 -9.36
C TRP A 24 -5.44 7.25 -8.26
N HIS A 25 -6.12 7.67 -7.20
CA HIS A 25 -6.66 6.84 -6.14
C HIS A 25 -8.16 6.64 -6.36
N LYS A 26 -8.60 5.39 -6.45
CA LYS A 26 -10.03 5.06 -6.53
C LYS A 26 -10.63 4.99 -5.13
N CYS A 27 -11.60 5.85 -4.82
CA CYS A 27 -12.29 5.79 -3.54
C CYS A 27 -13.15 4.51 -3.44
N PRO A 28 -13.02 3.69 -2.39
CA PRO A 28 -13.80 2.46 -2.24
C PRO A 28 -15.28 2.72 -1.91
N SER A 29 -15.61 3.89 -1.34
CA SER A 29 -16.99 4.24 -0.98
C SER A 29 -17.81 4.76 -2.17
N CYS A 30 -17.38 5.84 -2.84
CA CYS A 30 -18.12 6.43 -3.96
C CYS A 30 -17.66 5.98 -5.35
N GLY A 31 -16.51 5.30 -5.47
CA GLY A 31 -15.97 4.84 -6.75
C GLY A 31 -15.25 5.92 -7.58
N GLU A 32 -15.24 7.17 -7.12
CA GLU A 32 -14.60 8.29 -7.82
C GLU A 32 -13.08 8.13 -7.87
N MET A 33 -12.49 8.59 -8.98
CA MET A 33 -11.05 8.68 -9.17
C MET A 33 -10.56 10.04 -8.67
N VAL A 34 -9.82 10.04 -7.57
CA VAL A 34 -9.21 11.23 -6.97
C VAL A 34 -7.74 11.26 -7.32
N PHE A 35 -7.15 12.43 -7.54
CA PHE A 35 -5.71 12.52 -7.80
C PHE A 35 -4.92 12.19 -6.53
N ILE A 36 -3.82 11.43 -6.62
CA ILE A 36 -3.09 11.00 -5.41
C ILE A 36 -2.60 12.18 -4.58
N LYS A 37 -2.09 13.25 -5.20
CA LYS A 37 -1.63 14.43 -4.43
C LYS A 37 -2.76 15.06 -3.63
N GLU A 38 -3.94 15.20 -4.24
CA GLU A 38 -5.12 15.76 -3.55
C GLU A 38 -5.57 14.83 -2.41
N TRP A 39 -5.53 13.52 -2.61
CA TRP A 39 -5.84 12.54 -1.58
C TRP A 39 -4.87 12.60 -0.39
N GLU A 40 -3.57 12.72 -0.66
CA GLU A 40 -2.52 12.84 0.37
C GLU A 40 -2.58 14.18 1.11
N GLU A 41 -2.76 15.29 0.38
CA GLU A 41 -2.94 16.64 0.94
C GLU A 41 -4.18 16.71 1.84
N ASN A 42 -5.24 15.98 1.48
CA ASN A 42 -6.45 15.86 2.28
C ASN A 42 -6.39 14.71 3.31
N LEU A 43 -5.19 14.29 3.72
CA LEU A 43 -4.94 13.33 4.80
C LEU A 43 -5.63 11.96 4.61
N SER A 44 -5.69 11.49 3.36
CA SER A 44 -6.38 10.26 2.97
C SER A 44 -7.89 10.28 3.22
N VAL A 45 -8.52 11.44 3.05
CA VAL A 45 -9.98 11.62 3.09
C VAL A 45 -10.49 11.96 1.69
N CYS A 46 -11.58 11.30 1.28
CA CYS A 46 -12.16 11.56 -0.03
C CYS A 46 -12.81 12.96 -0.07
N PRO A 47 -12.38 13.87 -0.96
CA PRO A 47 -12.95 15.22 -1.04
C PRO A 47 -14.39 15.24 -1.56
N ARG A 48 -14.91 14.11 -2.07
CA ARG A 48 -16.23 14.01 -2.71
C ARG A 48 -17.30 13.39 -1.83
N CYS A 49 -16.92 12.47 -0.93
CA CYS A 49 -17.88 11.73 -0.10
C CYS A 49 -17.48 11.64 1.37
N ASP A 50 -16.40 12.32 1.77
CA ASP A 50 -15.88 12.35 3.15
C ASP A 50 -15.52 10.96 3.72
N HIS A 51 -15.29 9.99 2.84
CA HIS A 51 -14.84 8.67 3.23
C HIS A 51 -13.38 8.71 3.70
N HIS A 52 -13.14 8.25 4.92
CA HIS A 52 -11.81 8.08 5.47
C HIS A 52 -11.16 6.79 4.95
N GLY A 53 -10.09 6.94 4.18
CA GLY A 53 -9.29 5.82 3.73
C GLY A 53 -8.47 5.18 4.84
N ARG A 54 -7.95 3.99 4.54
CA ARG A 54 -7.00 3.31 5.42
C ARG A 54 -5.65 4.00 5.33
N ILE A 55 -5.05 4.27 6.48
CA ILE A 55 -3.73 4.89 6.61
C ILE A 55 -2.80 3.97 7.40
N GLY A 56 -1.50 4.03 7.12
CA GLY A 56 -0.49 3.33 7.93
C GLY A 56 -0.25 4.00 9.29
N PRO A 57 0.30 3.28 10.28
CA PRO A 57 0.66 3.88 11.57
C PRO A 57 1.69 5.00 11.42
N ASN A 58 2.69 4.83 10.55
CA ASN A 58 3.77 5.81 10.35
C ASN A 58 3.24 7.15 9.83
N GLU A 59 2.39 7.11 8.80
CA GLU A 59 1.77 8.30 8.22
C GLU A 59 0.86 8.99 9.24
N ARG A 60 0.08 8.22 10.00
CA ARG A 60 -0.77 8.75 11.06
C ARG A 60 0.04 9.41 12.18
N PHE A 61 1.17 8.82 12.58
CA PHE A 61 2.05 9.42 13.59
C PHE A 61 2.61 10.76 13.13
N ALA A 62 3.02 10.87 11.87
CA ALA A 62 3.51 12.13 11.32
C ALA A 62 2.45 13.25 11.29
N GLN A 63 1.17 12.90 11.25
CA GLN A 63 0.06 13.87 11.25
C GLN A 63 -0.35 14.34 12.65
N ILE A 64 -0.17 13.50 13.67
CA ILE A 64 -0.68 13.75 15.03
C ILE A 64 0.43 14.20 15.98
N LEU A 65 1.64 13.63 15.83
CA LEU A 65 2.74 13.86 16.76
C LEU A 65 3.61 15.01 16.26
N ASP A 66 3.99 15.89 17.19
CA ASP A 66 4.99 16.91 16.92
C ASP A 66 6.36 16.28 16.60
N ALA A 67 7.20 17.04 15.91
CA ALA A 67 8.55 16.61 15.56
C ALA A 67 9.37 16.29 16.83
N GLY A 68 10.14 15.20 16.77
CA GLY A 68 10.99 14.75 17.88
C GLY A 68 10.41 13.62 18.73
N PHE A 69 9.28 13.02 18.32
CA PHE A 69 8.80 11.80 18.95
C PHE A 69 9.78 10.63 18.77
N ILE A 70 9.78 9.72 19.74
CA ILE A 70 10.59 8.50 19.71
C ILE A 70 9.70 7.27 19.70
N LEU A 71 10.07 6.28 18.90
CA LEU A 71 9.39 4.98 18.90
C LEU A 71 9.91 4.14 20.07
N LEU A 72 9.00 3.68 20.91
CA LEU A 72 9.33 2.75 21.99
C LEU A 72 9.47 1.32 21.44
N PRO A 73 10.43 0.53 21.93
CA PRO A 73 10.56 -0.86 21.55
C PRO A 73 9.30 -1.64 21.96
N THR A 74 8.74 -2.38 21.02
CA THR A 74 7.60 -3.26 21.30
C THR A 74 8.07 -4.48 22.08
N PRO A 75 7.45 -4.79 23.24
CA PRO A 75 7.81 -6.00 23.98
C PRO A 75 7.42 -7.23 23.17
N HIS A 76 8.29 -8.25 23.18
CA HIS A 76 7.97 -9.52 22.57
C HIS A 76 6.88 -10.21 23.40
N VAL A 77 5.74 -10.49 22.78
CA VAL A 77 4.61 -11.20 23.40
C VAL A 77 4.41 -12.55 22.72
N SER A 78 3.92 -13.54 23.47
CA SER A 78 3.52 -14.82 22.88
C SER A 78 2.40 -14.56 21.86
N GLU A 79 2.52 -15.10 20.65
CA GLU A 79 1.53 -14.91 19.58
C GLU A 79 0.18 -15.57 19.89
N ASP A 80 0.18 -16.66 20.66
CA ASP A 80 -1.04 -17.40 21.04
C ASP A 80 -0.91 -17.94 22.49
N PRO A 81 -1.01 -17.07 23.52
CA PRO A 81 -0.86 -17.48 24.91
C PRO A 81 -2.00 -18.39 25.38
N LEU A 82 -3.18 -18.26 24.74
CA LEU A 82 -4.39 -19.01 25.09
C LEU A 82 -4.50 -20.34 24.34
N LYS A 83 -3.59 -20.62 23.39
CA LYS A 83 -3.68 -21.77 22.47
C LYS A 83 -5.06 -21.86 21.82
N PHE A 84 -5.60 -20.70 21.43
CA PHE A 84 -7.00 -20.56 21.07
C PHE A 84 -7.32 -21.37 19.81
N ARG A 85 -8.41 -22.15 19.89
CA ARG A 85 -8.90 -22.97 18.78
C ARG A 85 -10.34 -22.61 18.47
N ASP A 86 -10.51 -22.12 17.26
CA ASP A 86 -11.80 -22.10 16.55
C ASP A 86 -11.72 -23.17 15.44
N SER A 87 -12.45 -23.01 14.33
CA SER A 87 -12.35 -23.83 13.10
C SER A 87 -10.94 -24.02 12.56
N LYS A 88 -10.04 -23.05 12.79
CA LYS A 88 -8.59 -23.12 12.54
C LYS A 88 -7.86 -22.59 13.77
N ARG A 89 -6.64 -23.07 14.04
CA ARG A 89 -5.81 -22.51 15.10
C ARG A 89 -5.47 -21.06 14.75
N TYR A 90 -5.38 -20.20 15.77
CA TYR A 90 -5.10 -18.79 15.57
C TYR A 90 -3.81 -18.51 14.77
N PRO A 91 -2.67 -19.19 15.02
CA PRO A 91 -1.44 -19.01 14.24
C PRO A 91 -1.58 -19.41 12.76
N ASP A 92 -2.52 -20.29 12.42
CA ASP A 92 -2.74 -20.73 11.04
C ASP A 92 -3.53 -19.69 10.22
N ARG A 93 -4.16 -18.70 10.88
CA ARG A 93 -4.91 -17.62 10.21
C ARG A 93 -4.02 -16.48 9.76
N SER A 94 -2.95 -16.18 10.50
CA SER A 94 -2.01 -15.10 10.20
C SER A 94 -1.03 -15.45 9.08
N ARG A 95 -0.95 -16.72 8.67
CA ARG A 95 -0.13 -17.13 7.53
C ARG A 95 -0.70 -16.55 6.23
N PRO A 96 0.10 -15.82 5.42
CA PRO A 96 -0.34 -15.38 4.11
C PRO A 96 -0.73 -16.60 3.28
N ARG A 97 -1.86 -16.54 2.59
CA ARG A 97 -2.21 -17.58 1.61
C ARG A 97 -1.15 -17.52 0.51
N ALA A 98 -0.49 -18.65 0.27
CA ALA A 98 0.35 -18.85 -0.90
C ALA A 98 -0.49 -18.80 -2.19
#